data_AF-A0A3D0MWA3-F1
#
_entry.id   AF-A0A3D0MWA3-F1
#
_cell.length_a   1.000
_cell.length_b   1.000
_cell.length_c   1.000
_cell.angle_alpha   90.00
_cell.angle_beta   90.00
_cell.angle_gamma   90.00
#
_symmetry.space_group_name_H-M   'P 1'
#
loop_
_entity.id
_entity.type
_entity.pdbx_description
1 polymer ?
#
loop_
_entity_poly.entity_id
_entity_poly.type
_entity_poly.pdbx_seq_one_letter_code
_entity_poly.pdbx_strand_id
1 'polypeptide(L)'
;DNALIPIVVAGENKKITLANLLQKTIRVDKAAEINSVASKGTVSDADIIMLEDSEASNVKKKVTVSAIRSGLCRFYASSSDPTLAPPEVGSFFFNTTSNRFYISVGTSSSDDWIQLQTA
;
A
#
# COMPACT_ATOMS: atom_id res chain seq x y z
N ASP A 1 2.05 18.83 39.20
CA ASP A 1 1.68 17.63 39.96
C ASP A 1 1.32 16.46 39.05
N ASN A 2 2.08 15.37 39.14
CA ASN A 2 1.75 14.12 38.46
C ASN A 2 0.60 13.44 39.21
N ALA A 3 -0.64 13.72 38.80
CA ALA A 3 -1.82 13.11 39.38
C ALA A 3 -1.68 11.57 39.37
N LEU A 4 -1.81 10.97 40.55
CA LEU A 4 -1.80 9.52 40.74
C LEU A 4 -3.23 9.00 40.56
N ILE A 5 -3.38 8.04 39.65
CA ILE A 5 -4.64 7.37 39.37
C ILE A 5 -4.66 6.09 40.21
N PRO A 6 -5.66 5.91 41.10
CA PRO A 6 -5.84 4.66 41.81
C PRO A 6 -6.29 3.56 40.83
N ILE A 7 -5.65 2.40 40.89
CA ILE A 7 -5.98 1.22 40.09
C ILE A 7 -5.98 -0.01 41.00
N VAL A 8 -6.72 -1.05 40.63
CA VAL A 8 -6.66 -2.35 41.30
C VAL A 8 -5.94 -3.34 40.38
N VAL A 9 -4.83 -3.93 40.84
CA VAL A 9 -4.07 -4.92 40.07
C VAL A 9 -3.93 -6.17 40.91
N ALA A 10 -4.48 -7.29 40.42
CA ALA A 10 -4.49 -8.57 41.14
C ALA A 10 -5.08 -8.47 42.57
N GLY A 11 -6.12 -7.64 42.76
CA GLY A 11 -6.78 -7.46 44.06
C GLY A 11 -6.12 -6.44 44.99
N GLU A 12 -4.98 -5.86 44.62
CA GLU A 12 -4.30 -4.83 45.41
C GLU A 12 -4.57 -3.41 44.88
N ASN A 13 -4.83 -2.46 45.78
CA ASN A 13 -4.89 -1.04 45.44
C ASN A 13 -3.48 -0.51 45.13
N LYS A 14 -3.23 -0.13 43.88
CA LYS A 14 -1.99 0.50 43.41
C LYS A 14 -2.26 1.92 42.93
N LYS A 15 -1.19 2.69 42.80
CA LYS A 15 -1.21 4.06 42.24
C LYS A 15 -0.28 4.10 41.05
N ILE A 16 -0.76 4.58 39.92
CA ILE A 16 0.03 4.81 38.70
C ILE A 16 -0.05 6.28 38.33
N THR A 17 1.00 6.85 37.75
CA THR A 17 0.91 8.21 37.19
C THR A 17 0.10 8.19 35.91
N LEU A 18 -0.57 9.30 35.59
CA LEU A 18 -1.24 9.46 34.29
C LEU A 18 -0.23 9.23 33.14
N ALA A 19 1.03 9.66 33.27
CA ALA A 19 2.09 9.41 32.29
C ALA A 19 2.37 7.91 32.07
N ASN A 20 2.43 7.12 33.14
CA ASN A 20 2.70 5.67 33.06
C ASN A 20 1.50 4.89 32.49
N LEU A 21 0.28 5.33 32.82
CA LEU A 21 -0.94 4.77 32.22
C LEU A 21 -1.04 5.13 30.73
N LEU A 22 -0.71 6.38 30.39
CA LEU A 22 -0.70 6.85 29.01
C LEU A 22 0.30 6.05 28.18
N GLN A 23 1.56 5.89 28.59
CA GLN A 23 2.57 5.19 27.78
C GLN A 23 2.26 3.71 27.50
N LYS A 24 1.62 3.00 28.44
CA LYS A 24 1.42 1.54 28.35
C LYS A 24 0.05 1.14 27.81
N THR A 25 -0.97 1.99 27.93
CA THR A 25 -2.36 1.63 27.62
C THR A 25 -2.98 2.56 26.57
N ILE A 26 -2.42 3.75 26.34
CA ILE A 26 -2.92 4.72 25.37
C ILE A 26 -1.81 5.00 24.36
N ARG A 27 -2.16 5.14 23.09
CA ARG A 27 -1.17 5.18 22.00
C ARG A 27 -0.58 6.59 21.85
N VAL A 28 0.19 7.00 22.86
CA VAL A 28 0.83 8.32 22.92
C VAL A 28 2.17 8.36 22.20
N ASP A 29 2.85 7.22 22.08
CA ASP A 29 4.06 7.09 21.27
C ASP A 29 3.72 6.43 19.94
N LYS A 30 3.43 7.28 18.94
CA LYS A 30 3.09 6.85 17.58
C LYS A 30 4.20 6.03 16.93
N ALA A 31 5.47 6.31 17.26
CA ALA A 31 6.60 5.58 16.69
C ALA A 31 6.71 4.18 17.30
N ALA A 32 6.58 4.07 18.63
CA ALA A 32 6.53 2.78 19.31
C ALA A 32 5.34 1.93 18.85
N GLU A 33 4.16 2.55 18.64
CA GLU A 33 2.99 1.86 18.09
C GLU A 33 3.29 1.29 16.70
N ILE A 34 3.71 2.12 15.74
CA ILE A 34 3.99 1.71 14.36
C ILE A 34 5.02 0.57 14.33
N ASN A 35 6.10 0.68 15.10
CA ASN A 35 7.16 -0.31 15.14
C ASN A 35 6.74 -1.63 15.82
N SER A 36 5.69 -1.61 16.64
CA SER A 36 5.15 -2.81 17.31
C SER A 36 4.18 -3.61 16.44
N VAL A 37 3.66 -3.01 15.36
CA VAL A 37 2.75 -3.69 14.43
C VAL A 37 3.53 -4.71 13.61
N ALA A 38 3.03 -5.95 13.54
CA ALA A 38 3.64 -6.99 12.73
C ALA A 38 3.71 -6.59 11.26
N SER A 39 4.84 -6.89 10.61
CA SER A 39 4.98 -6.64 9.17
C SER A 39 4.00 -7.49 8.37
N LYS A 40 3.48 -6.92 7.30
CA LYS A 40 2.68 -7.65 6.34
C LYS A 40 3.60 -8.26 5.30
N GLY A 41 3.50 -9.57 5.11
CA GLY A 41 4.35 -10.29 4.16
C GLY A 41 4.10 -9.85 2.72
N THR A 42 2.91 -10.13 2.19
CA THR A 42 2.53 -9.78 0.82
C THR A 42 1.34 -8.82 0.83
N VAL A 43 1.47 -7.77 0.03
CA VAL A 43 0.37 -6.84 -0.25
C VAL A 43 -0.55 -7.47 -1.30
N SER A 44 -1.83 -7.54 -0.98
CA SER A 44 -2.95 -7.97 -1.80
C SER A 44 -3.70 -6.78 -2.37
N ASP A 45 -4.35 -7.00 -3.49
CA ASP A 45 -5.24 -6.04 -4.17
C ASP A 45 -6.38 -5.53 -3.29
N ALA A 46 -6.84 -6.37 -2.36
CA ALA A 46 -7.90 -6.06 -1.42
C ALA A 46 -7.42 -5.24 -0.22
N ASP A 47 -6.11 -5.08 -0.04
CA ASP A 47 -5.59 -4.29 1.07
C ASP A 47 -5.95 -2.82 0.90
N ILE A 48 -6.10 -2.15 2.04
CA ILE A 48 -6.54 -0.76 2.11
C ILE A 48 -5.39 0.12 2.53
N ILE A 49 -5.19 1.21 1.80
CA ILE A 49 -4.29 2.31 2.16
C ILE A 49 -5.15 3.52 2.53
N MET A 50 -4.81 4.17 3.64
CA MET A 50 -5.39 5.46 3.99
C MET A 50 -4.60 6.57 3.29
N LEU A 51 -5.31 7.56 2.75
CA LEU A 51 -4.73 8.74 2.14
C LEU A 51 -5.47 10.00 2.61
N GLU A 52 -4.82 11.14 2.48
CA GLU A 52 -5.43 12.44 2.68
C GLU A 52 -5.77 13.03 1.32
N ASP A 53 -7.06 13.18 1.05
CA ASP A 53 -7.54 13.62 -0.25
C ASP A 53 -7.58 15.15 -0.32
N SER A 54 -6.60 15.74 -1.01
CA SER A 54 -6.46 17.18 -1.16
C SER A 54 -7.63 17.82 -1.92
N GLU A 55 -8.22 17.08 -2.86
CA GLU A 55 -9.42 17.53 -3.61
C GLU A 55 -10.66 17.58 -2.71
N ALA A 56 -10.64 16.85 -1.58
CA ALA A 56 -11.68 16.85 -0.56
C ALA A 56 -11.24 17.57 0.72
N SER A 57 -10.47 18.66 0.62
CA SER A 57 -10.00 19.44 1.78
C SER A 57 -9.23 18.61 2.81
N ASN A 58 -8.40 17.69 2.33
CA ASN A 58 -7.58 16.77 3.13
C ASN A 58 -8.41 15.81 4.02
N VAL A 59 -9.66 15.50 3.63
CA VAL A 59 -10.46 14.47 4.29
C VAL A 59 -9.76 13.11 4.12
N LYS A 60 -9.67 12.35 5.21
CA LYS A 60 -9.11 11.00 5.18
C LYS A 60 -10.03 10.08 4.38
N LYS A 61 -9.51 9.50 3.32
CA LYS A 61 -10.18 8.47 2.52
C LYS A 61 -9.40 7.17 2.59
N LYS A 62 -10.09 6.09 2.23
CA LYS A 62 -9.49 4.77 2.09
C LYS A 62 -9.60 4.34 0.63
N VAL A 63 -8.54 3.71 0.14
CA VAL A 63 -8.49 3.18 -1.21
C VAL A 63 -7.90 1.78 -1.17
N THR A 64 -8.41 0.90 -2.02
CA THR A 64 -7.81 -0.43 -2.21
C THR A 64 -6.52 -0.31 -3.03
N VAL A 65 -5.55 -1.18 -2.81
CA VAL A 65 -4.33 -1.26 -3.64
C VAL A 65 -4.68 -1.42 -5.11
N SER A 66 -5.71 -2.22 -5.44
CA SER A 66 -6.20 -2.39 -6.82
C SER A 66 -6.60 -1.05 -7.47
N ALA A 67 -7.36 -0.22 -6.76
CA ALA A 67 -7.81 1.07 -7.28
C ALA A 67 -6.66 2.05 -7.54
N ILE A 68 -5.65 2.13 -6.65
CA ILE A 68 -4.42 2.90 -6.93
C ILE A 68 -3.76 2.37 -8.20
N ARG A 69 -3.57 1.05 -8.29
CA ARG A 69 -2.85 0.42 -9.39
C ARG A 69 -3.55 0.57 -10.74
N SER A 70 -4.89 0.61 -10.74
CA SER A 70 -5.70 0.84 -11.95
C SER A 70 -5.59 2.28 -12.50
N GLY A 71 -5.24 3.24 -11.64
CA GLY A 71 -5.05 4.64 -12.05
C GLY A 71 -3.66 4.94 -12.62
N LEU A 72 -2.76 3.95 -12.68
CA LEU A 72 -1.39 4.10 -13.16
C LEU A 72 -1.21 3.39 -14.50
N CYS A 73 -0.40 3.96 -15.40
CA CYS A 73 0.16 3.17 -16.49
C CYS A 73 1.18 2.18 -15.93
N ARG A 74 1.19 0.95 -16.45
CA ARG A 74 2.02 -0.12 -15.90
C ARG A 74 3.22 -0.40 -16.79
N PHE A 75 4.36 -0.70 -16.16
CA PHE A 75 5.58 -1.16 -16.82
C PHE A 75 5.81 -2.63 -16.45
N TYR A 76 5.89 -3.48 -17.46
CA TYR A 76 6.18 -4.90 -17.34
C TYR A 76 7.58 -5.21 -17.83
N ALA A 77 8.28 -6.13 -17.17
CA ALA A 77 9.51 -6.71 -17.65
C ALA A 77 9.45 -8.23 -17.51
N SER A 78 9.75 -8.96 -18.58
CA SER A 78 9.67 -10.41 -18.61
C SER A 78 10.71 -10.98 -19.59
N SER A 79 11.07 -12.26 -19.45
CA SER A 79 11.99 -12.94 -20.39
C SER A 79 11.30 -13.46 -21.66
N SER A 80 9.97 -13.39 -21.74
CA SER A 80 9.19 -13.76 -22.92
C SER A 80 8.46 -12.55 -23.50
N ASP A 81 8.07 -12.67 -24.77
CA ASP A 81 7.12 -11.74 -25.37
C ASP A 81 5.76 -11.87 -24.63
N PRO A 82 4.93 -10.83 -24.61
CA PRO A 82 3.69 -10.85 -23.85
C PRO A 82 2.71 -11.86 -24.45
N THR A 83 2.25 -12.82 -23.63
CA THR A 83 1.32 -13.89 -24.03
C THR A 83 -0.09 -13.70 -23.50
N LEU A 84 -0.31 -12.67 -22.68
CA LEU A 84 -1.60 -12.32 -22.09
C LEU A 84 -2.03 -10.95 -22.59
N ALA A 85 -3.34 -10.72 -22.62
CA ALA A 85 -3.90 -9.42 -22.92
C ALA A 85 -3.33 -8.36 -21.96
N PRO A 86 -3.03 -7.14 -22.46
CA PRO A 86 -2.63 -6.06 -21.60
C PRO A 86 -3.73 -5.75 -20.57
N PRO A 87 -3.37 -5.41 -19.33
CA PRO A 87 -4.37 -5.09 -18.32
C PRO A 87 -4.94 -3.67 -18.47
N GLU A 88 -4.16 -2.76 -19.04
CA GLU A 88 -4.54 -1.37 -19.29
C GLU A 88 -3.95 -0.87 -20.63
N VAL A 89 -4.73 -0.09 -21.39
CA VAL A 89 -4.25 0.61 -22.60
C VAL A 89 -3.12 1.58 -22.21
N GLY A 90 -2.06 1.63 -23.02
CA GLY A 90 -0.89 2.46 -22.76
C GLY A 90 0.11 1.85 -21.76
N SER A 91 -0.12 0.62 -21.29
CA SER A 91 0.90 -0.14 -20.57
C SER A 91 2.13 -0.37 -21.47
N PHE A 92 3.29 -0.44 -20.83
CA PHE A 92 4.57 -0.70 -21.46
C PHE A 92 5.07 -2.08 -21.06
N PHE A 93 5.71 -2.79 -21.98
CA PHE A 93 6.31 -4.09 -21.71
C PHE A 93 7.70 -4.18 -22.33
N PHE A 94 8.67 -4.68 -21.58
CA PHE A 94 10.02 -4.95 -22.03
C PHE A 94 10.33 -6.45 -21.93
N ASN A 95 10.62 -7.07 -23.08
CA ASN A 95 11.21 -8.41 -23.10
C ASN A 95 12.73 -8.29 -22.87
N THR A 96 13.20 -8.75 -21.72
CA THR A 96 14.60 -8.68 -21.29
C THR A 96 15.52 -9.64 -22.02
N THR A 97 14.99 -10.67 -22.69
CA THR A 97 15.77 -11.64 -23.47
C THR A 97 15.89 -11.19 -24.93
N SER A 98 14.79 -10.74 -25.55
CA SER A 98 14.80 -10.31 -26.95
C SER A 98 15.10 -8.82 -27.14
N ASN A 99 15.23 -8.06 -26.04
CA ASN A 99 15.39 -6.60 -26.02
C ASN A 99 14.29 -5.87 -26.81
N ARG A 100 13.08 -6.42 -26.81
CA ARG A 100 11.93 -5.83 -27.49
C ARG A 100 11.08 -5.05 -26.51
N PHE A 101 10.62 -3.89 -26.96
CA PHE A 101 9.71 -3.05 -26.21
C PHE A 101 8.35 -3.03 -26.88
N TYR A 102 7.28 -3.04 -26.10
CA TYR A 102 5.90 -3.06 -26.56
C TYR A 102 5.08 -1.99 -25.86
N ILE A 103 4.08 -1.48 -26.56
CA ILE A 103 3.03 -0.62 -26.01
C ILE A 103 1.67 -1.27 -26.23
N SER A 104 0.82 -1.21 -25.22
CA SER A 104 -0.56 -1.68 -25.31
C SER A 104 -1.46 -0.66 -26.01
N VAL A 105 -2.24 -1.12 -26.98
CA VAL A 105 -3.29 -0.33 -27.66
C VAL A 105 -4.71 -0.81 -27.35
N GLY A 106 -4.85 -1.89 -26.56
CA GLY A 106 -6.10 -2.55 -26.19
C GLY A 106 -5.90 -3.46 -24.97
N THR A 107 -6.96 -4.10 -24.48
CA THR A 107 -6.92 -4.95 -23.26
C THR A 107 -7.65 -6.29 -23.42
N SER A 108 -8.05 -6.66 -24.63
CA SER A 108 -8.90 -7.83 -24.90
C SER A 108 -8.12 -9.04 -25.42
N SER A 109 -6.94 -8.84 -26.00
CA SER A 109 -6.12 -9.90 -26.59
C SER A 109 -4.63 -9.66 -26.33
N SER A 110 -3.82 -10.73 -26.33
CA SER A 110 -2.34 -10.61 -26.35
C SER A 110 -1.84 -9.84 -27.57
N ASP A 111 -2.61 -9.83 -28.67
CA ASP A 111 -2.27 -9.10 -29.89
C ASP A 111 -2.40 -7.58 -29.72
N ASP A 112 -3.02 -7.10 -28.63
CA ASP A 112 -3.07 -5.68 -28.31
C ASP A 112 -1.71 -5.12 -27.87
N TRP A 113 -0.69 -5.96 -27.70
CA TRP A 113 0.70 -5.56 -27.54
C TRP A 113 1.34 -5.28 -28.89
N ILE A 114 1.61 -4.01 -29.17
CA ILE A 114 2.31 -3.59 -30.39
C ILE A 114 3.79 -3.41 -30.09
N GLN A 115 4.64 -4.16 -30.77
CA GLN A 115 6.09 -3.99 -30.66
C GLN A 115 6.48 -2.60 -31.21
N LEU A 116 7.22 -1.84 -30.42
CA LEU A 116 7.92 -0.66 -30.92
C LEU A 116 9.16 -1.13 -31.70
N GLN A 117 9.15 -0.87 -33.00
CA GLN A 117 10.29 -1.10 -33.88
C GLN A 117 10.94 0.25 -34.17
N THR A 118 12.25 0.34 -33.96
CA THR A 118 13.05 1.46 -34.47
C THR A 118 13.44 1.16 -35.92
N ALA A 119 13.34 2.16 -36.80
CA ALA A 119 13.77 2.07 -38.19
C ALA A 119 15.28 1.82 -38.34
#